data_AF-A0A951G0F3-F1
#
_entry.id   AF-A0A951G0F3-F1
#
_cell.length_a   1.000
_cell.length_b   1.000
_cell.length_c   1.000
_cell.angle_alpha   90.00
_cell.angle_beta   90.00
_cell.angle_gamma   90.00
#
_symmetry.space_group_name_H-M   'P 1'
#
loop_
_entity.id
_entity.type
_entity.pdbx_description
1 polymer ?
#
loop_
_entity_poly.entity_id
_entity_poly.type
_entity_poly.pdbx_seq_one_letter_code
_entity_poly.pdbx_strand_id
1 'polypeptide(L)' 'MLVFSDLHRDEERAEQLVERSREVDVVVGAGDYATMRRGLDDIIATLSAIDAPTVLVPGNA' A
#
# COMPACT_ATOMS: atom_id res chain seq x y z
N MET A 1 -14.13 -3.12 -3.26
CA MET A 1 -12.96 -3.74 -2.59
C MET A 1 -11.76 -3.67 -3.51
N LEU A 2 -10.62 -3.17 -3.01
CA LEU A 2 -9.34 -3.12 -3.72
C LEU A 2 -8.34 -4.06 -3.03
N VAL A 3 -7.65 -4.89 -3.81
CA VAL A 3 -6.62 -5.81 -3.30
C VAL A 3 -5.33 -5.61 -4.10
N PHE A 4 -4.20 -5.52 -3.41
CA PHE A 4 -2.88 -5.37 -4.05
C PHE A 4 -1.80 -6.15 -3.30
N SER A 5 -0.69 -6.40 -3.99
CA SER A 5 0.52 -6.97 -3.41
C SER A 5 1.77 -6.33 -3.99
N ASP A 6 2.89 -6.47 -3.27
CA ASP A 6 4.24 -6.27 -3.78
C ASP A 6 4.53 -4.90 -4.41
N LEU A 7 4.48 -3.85 -3.58
CA LEU A 7 4.77 -2.47 -4.03
C LEU A 7 6.25 -2.19 -4.32
N HIS A 8 7.19 -2.88 -3.68
CA HIS A 8 8.63 -2.72 -3.95
C HIS A 8 9.14 -1.27 -4.00
N ARG A 9 8.61 -0.38 -3.15
CA ARG A 9 8.94 1.07 -3.12
C ARG A 9 8.50 1.87 -4.35
N ASP A 10 7.52 1.40 -5.11
CA ASP A 10 6.94 2.15 -6.21
C ASP A 10 5.94 3.20 -5.67
N GLU A 11 6.43 4.42 -5.50
CA GLU A 11 5.63 5.56 -5.00
C GLU A 11 4.48 5.91 -5.94
N GLU A 12 4.69 5.85 -7.26
CA GLU A 12 3.65 6.15 -8.25
C GLU A 12 2.49 5.15 -8.14
N ARG A 13 2.80 3.85 -7.96
CA ARG A 13 1.77 2.84 -7.69
C ARG A 13 1.07 3.07 -6.35
N ALA A 14 1.80 3.49 -5.31
CA ALA A 14 1.19 3.80 -4.03
C ALA A 14 0.17 4.94 -4.15
N GLU A 15 0.52 6.01 -4.88
CA GLU A 15 -0.39 7.13 -5.15
C GLU A 15 -1.62 6.69 -5.96
N GLN A 16 -1.44 5.85 -6.98
CA GLN A 16 -2.55 5.30 -7.75
C GLN A 16 -3.48 4.42 -6.88
N LEU A 17 -2.93 3.69 -5.91
CA LEU A 17 -3.72 2.91 -4.95
C LEU A 17 -4.54 3.84 -4.04
N VAL A 18 -3.97 4.97 -3.58
CA VAL A 18 -4.70 5.99 -2.81
C VAL A 18 -5.87 6.54 -3.63
N GLU A 19 -5.65 6.93 -4.88
CA GLU A 19 -6.72 7.48 -5.71
C GLU A 19 -7.84 6.46 -5.92
N ARG A 20 -7.49 5.22 -6.28
CA ARG A 20 -8.44 4.14 -6.50
C ARG A 20 -9.15 3.69 -5.22
N SER A 21 -8.56 3.93 -4.05
CA SER A 21 -9.16 3.57 -2.76
C SER A 21 -10.44 4.38 -2.47
N ARG A 22 -10.61 5.55 -3.08
CA ARG A 22 -11.76 6.45 -2.87
C ARG A 22 -13.08 5.86 -3.33
N GLU A 23 -13.04 4.91 -4.25
CA GLU A 23 -14.23 4.29 -4.86
C GLU A 23 -14.55 2.90 -4.28
N VAL A 24 -13.86 2.48 -3.21
CA VAL A 24 -14.05 1.16 -2.60
C VAL A 24 -14.30 1.24 -1.11
N ASP A 25 -15.07 0.28 -0.61
CA ASP A 25 -15.41 0.24 0.82
C ASP A 25 -14.28 -0.31 1.71
N VAL A 26 -13.28 -0.97 1.13
CA VAL A 26 -12.19 -1.64 1.85
C VAL A 26 -10.98 -1.88 0.95
N VAL A 27 -9.80 -1.78 1.54
CA VAL A 27 -8.51 -2.03 0.92
C VAL A 27 -7.75 -3.14 1.65
N VAL A 28 -7.16 -4.08 0.91
CA VAL A 28 -6.30 -5.14 1.45
C VAL A 28 -4.98 -5.17 0.70
N GLY A 29 -3.87 -4.97 1.41
CA GLY A 29 -2.52 -5.09 0.89
C GLY A 29 -1.83 -6.31 1.48
N ALA A 30 -1.12 -7.07 0.66
CA ALA A 30 -0.29 -8.18 1.15
C ALA A 30 1.11 -8.13 0.52
N GLY A 31 2.15 -8.06 1.34
CA GLY A 31 3.51 -8.32 0.89
C GLY A 31 4.38 -7.11 0.58
N ASP A 32 5.68 -7.32 0.72
CA ASP A 32 6.86 -6.59 0.21
C ASP A 32 6.64 -5.14 -0.26
N TYR A 33 6.23 -4.28 0.68
CA TYR A 33 6.08 -2.84 0.43
C TYR A 33 7.42 -2.13 0.19
N ALA A 34 8.51 -2.73 0.68
CA ALA A 34 9.85 -2.15 0.69
C ALA A 34 10.90 -3.14 0.17
N THR A 35 11.99 -2.62 -0.40
CA THR A 35 13.13 -3.43 -0.84
C THR A 35 14.19 -3.47 0.26
N MET A 36 14.50 -4.66 0.79
CA MET A 36 15.46 -4.83 1.90
C MET A 36 15.19 -3.87 3.09
N ARG A 37 13.92 -3.66 3.42
CA ARG A 37 13.44 -2.72 4.47
C ARG A 37 13.80 -1.24 4.27
N ARG A 38 14.31 -0.86 3.10
CA ARG A 38 14.56 0.56 2.78
C ARG A 38 13.27 1.17 2.21
N GLY A 39 12.94 2.41 2.61
CA GLY A 39 11.78 3.17 2.11
C GLY A 39 10.42 2.57 2.42
N LEU A 40 10.35 1.77 3.49
CA LEU A 40 9.07 1.37 4.04
C LEU A 40 8.32 2.59 4.57
N ASP A 41 9.01 3.50 5.26
CA ASP A 41 8.40 4.71 5.85
C ASP A 41 7.75 5.58 4.78
N ASP A 42 8.41 5.78 3.64
CA ASP A 42 7.89 6.58 2.52
C ASP A 42 6.61 5.96 1.95
N ILE A 43 6.62 4.64 1.70
CA ILE A 43 5.45 3.93 1.16
C ILE A 43 4.30 3.90 2.15
N ILE A 44 4.58 3.67 3.44
CA ILE A 44 3.55 3.69 4.47
C ILE A 44 2.99 5.11 4.64
N ALA A 45 3.81 6.15 4.52
CA ALA A 45 3.34 7.52 4.52
C ALA A 45 2.37 7.79 3.35
N THR A 46 2.68 7.34 2.14
CA THR A 46 1.76 7.47 1.00
C THR A 46 0.48 6.67 1.20
N LEU A 47 0.57 5.40 1.61
CA LEU A 47 -0.60 4.55 1.86
C LEU A 47 -1.46 5.05 3.05
N SER A 48 -0.90 5.83 3.97
CA SER A 48 -1.64 6.42 5.09
C SER A 48 -2.70 7.44 4.66
N ALA A 49 -2.65 7.92 3.41
CA ALA A 49 -3.68 8.78 2.82
C ALA A 49 -4.94 8.02 2.38
N ILE A 50 -4.97 6.69 2.51
CA ILE A 50 -6.18 5.89 2.24
C ILE A 50 -7.19 6.10 3.38
N ASP A 51 -8.33 6.72 3.07
CA ASP A 51 -9.43 6.94 4.01
C ASP A 51 -10.28 5.68 4.25
N ALA A 52 -10.30 4.76 3.28
CA ALA A 52 -11.05 3.51 3.39
C ALA A 52 -10.41 2.57 4.44
N PRO A 53 -11.21 1.77 5.17
CA PRO A 53 -10.68 0.73 6.05
C PRO A 53 -9.64 -0.15 5.34
N THR A 54 -8.42 -0.19 5.89
CA THR A 54 -7.27 -0.81 5.23
C THR A 54 -6.62 -1.87 6.11
N VAL A 55 -6.36 -3.04 5.53
CA VAL A 55 -5.58 -4.12 6.16
C VAL A 55 -4.30 -4.33 5.37
N LEU A 56 -3.15 -4.15 6.01
CA LEU A 56 -1.83 -4.42 5.43
C LEU A 56 -1.19 -5.61 6.14
N VAL A 57 -0.78 -6.61 5.36
CA VAL A 57 -0.09 -7.81 5.85
C VAL A 57 1.37 -7.74 5.43
N PRO A 58 2.33 -7.79 6.38
CA PRO A 58 3.75 -7.75 6.05
C PRO A 58 4.15 -8.96 5.20
N GLY A 59 5.01 -8.71 4.21
CA GLY A 59 5.61 -9.75 3.38
C GLY A 59 6.86 -10.38 3.98
N ASN A 60 7.62 -11.05 3.12
CA ASN A 60 8.84 -11.73 3.54
C ASN A 60 9.99 -10.71 3.67
N ALA A 61 11.02 -11.09 4.44
CA ALA A 61 12.19 -10.24 4.72
C ALA A 61 13.39 -10.64 3.87
#